data_AF-Q8RAQ5-F1
#
_entry.id   AF-Q8RAQ5-F1
#
_cell.length_a   1.000
_cell.length_b   1.000
_cell.length_c   1.000
_cell.angle_alpha   90.00
_cell.angle_beta   90.00
_cell.angle_gamma   90.00
#
_symmetry.space_group_name_H-M   'P 1'
#
loop_
_entity.id
_entity.type
_entity.pdbx_description
1 polymer ?
#
loop_
_entity_poly.entity_id
_entity_poly.type
_entity_poly.pdbx_seq_one_letter_code
_entity_poly.pdbx_strand_id
1 'polypeptide(L)'
;MTLPILIIRGKFLNLHSVFYQEVLIFSKSILPYFLFITGMLHCNFCYNTERKLYPTETRDLIETILDNVVELKPLHLGIGGGDPLLSPYISWILQQLAERMGDEMPIITIDTMMVNQREDVVQQVWRLNKDLGDNRIQFYLSIHGSPEVHDKIVGYKGHFKEQIEGIKLLKRYGINFSLGIVPTKENFNQLDTVLILALYWGAGLLNISQFVPIGKGAKAYEQNLSSEQYKWLLDWIMTRNTQLGYRYIVTHEHWIAAVDRELLMNSLFIGCSAGIYYFGVRSNGDVVPCQLNSYVLGNVCNTRLTEIWRNHPVLRRWREREVEGRCRDCPLVFKCGGCRCNAVAYSGNFLGEDPLCPFSPEELIRAINLNQASKKITTERTDAYLSEINIRNDTRIVKLVTLATWQGDSLIIRNEARNTFVELTGDASTIYCLIPSQCGIALNDLRLVFKKQTGRELPLGELRALISSGVLGCVIE
;
A
#
# COMPACT_ATOMS: atom_id res chain seq x y z
N MET A 1 29.25 -4.25 -11.83
CA MET A 1 28.88 -5.20 -12.91
C MET A 1 27.67 -4.66 -13.64
N THR A 2 27.92 -3.90 -14.69
CA THR A 2 26.97 -3.39 -15.67
C THR A 2 26.74 -4.49 -16.72
N LEU A 3 25.48 -4.88 -16.96
CA LEU A 3 25.14 -5.78 -18.07
C LEU A 3 24.49 -4.95 -19.20
N PRO A 4 24.89 -5.18 -20.47
CA PRO A 4 24.55 -4.33 -21.60
C PRO A 4 23.18 -4.69 -22.19
N ILE A 5 22.52 -3.67 -22.72
CA ILE A 5 21.28 -3.76 -23.50
C ILE A 5 21.59 -4.47 -24.82
N LEU A 6 21.03 -5.66 -25.02
CA LEU A 6 21.12 -6.41 -26.28
C LEU A 6 19.90 -6.08 -27.15
N ILE A 7 20.09 -5.26 -28.20
CA ILE A 7 19.08 -5.02 -29.24
C ILE A 7 19.29 -6.06 -30.35
N ILE A 8 18.32 -6.96 -30.55
CA ILE A 8 18.26 -7.81 -31.74
C ILE A 8 16.87 -7.70 -32.39
N ARG A 9 16.84 -7.08 -33.58
CA ARG A 9 15.78 -7.17 -34.62
C ARG A 9 14.33 -6.91 -34.20
N GLY A 10 14.02 -5.70 -33.71
CA GLY A 10 12.68 -5.10 -33.84
C GLY A 10 11.50 -5.83 -33.16
N LYS A 11 11.78 -6.80 -32.28
CA LYS A 11 10.79 -7.40 -31.37
C LYS A 11 11.28 -7.22 -29.94
N PHE A 12 10.46 -6.59 -29.10
CA PHE A 12 10.65 -6.60 -27.65
C PHE A 12 10.45 -8.04 -27.15
N LEU A 13 11.53 -8.81 -27.08
CA LEU A 13 11.54 -10.08 -26.34
C LEU A 13 11.75 -9.75 -24.87
N ASN A 14 10.70 -9.97 -24.10
CA ASN A 14 10.61 -9.67 -22.68
C ASN A 14 11.46 -10.69 -21.88
N LEU A 15 12.79 -10.57 -21.94
CA LEU A 15 13.74 -11.42 -21.21
C LEU A 15 13.69 -11.22 -19.68
N HIS A 16 12.90 -10.26 -19.20
CA HIS A 16 12.66 -10.01 -17.78
C HIS A 16 11.69 -11.01 -17.14
N SER A 17 10.78 -11.66 -17.88
CA SER A 17 9.74 -12.49 -17.25
C SER A 17 10.27 -13.86 -16.79
N VAL A 18 11.00 -14.57 -17.64
CA VAL A 18 11.37 -15.98 -17.39
C VAL A 18 12.39 -16.11 -16.24
N PHE A 19 13.42 -15.26 -16.21
CA PHE A 19 14.48 -15.35 -15.19
C PHE A 19 14.01 -14.87 -13.81
N TYR A 20 13.11 -13.87 -13.75
CA TYR A 20 12.51 -13.44 -12.48
C TYR A 20 11.47 -14.45 -11.95
N GLN A 21 10.70 -15.06 -12.85
CA GLN A 21 9.70 -16.07 -12.47
C GLN A 21 10.37 -17.31 -11.91
N GLU A 22 11.44 -17.84 -12.50
CA GLU A 22 12.11 -19.01 -11.93
C GLU A 22 12.75 -18.69 -10.58
N VAL A 23 13.40 -17.52 -10.41
CA VAL A 23 13.99 -17.16 -9.10
C VAL A 23 12.90 -16.91 -8.03
N LEU A 24 11.73 -16.37 -8.37
CA LEU A 24 10.64 -16.13 -7.41
C LEU A 24 9.77 -17.37 -7.14
N ILE A 25 9.58 -18.24 -8.13
CA ILE A 25 8.83 -19.50 -8.01
C ILE A 25 9.66 -20.57 -7.30
N PHE A 26 10.99 -20.55 -7.46
CA PHE A 26 11.91 -21.54 -6.86
C PHE A 26 12.76 -21.03 -5.69
N SER A 27 12.83 -19.72 -5.42
CA SER A 27 13.43 -19.27 -4.16
C SER A 27 12.49 -19.65 -3.02
N LYS A 28 13.04 -20.43 -2.08
CA LYS A 28 12.38 -20.92 -0.86
C LYS A 28 11.97 -19.78 0.11
N SER A 29 11.89 -18.52 -0.33
CA SER A 29 12.18 -17.37 0.52
C SER A 29 11.22 -16.19 0.38
N ILE A 30 10.17 -16.27 -0.46
CA ILE A 30 9.20 -15.15 -0.59
C ILE A 30 7.78 -15.69 -0.62
N LEU A 31 7.40 -16.36 0.47
CA LEU A 31 6.01 -16.76 0.70
C LEU A 31 5.51 -16.15 2.00
N PRO A 32 4.78 -15.03 1.96
CA PRO A 32 3.78 -14.75 2.97
C PRO A 32 2.69 -15.83 2.91
N TYR A 33 2.44 -16.50 4.02
CA TYR A 33 1.37 -17.46 4.18
C TYR A 33 0.34 -16.88 5.14
N PHE A 34 -0.95 -17.00 4.86
CA PHE A 34 -1.98 -16.57 5.81
C PHE A 34 -2.81 -17.76 6.27
N LEU A 35 -2.75 -18.06 7.56
CA LEU A 35 -3.62 -19.00 8.26
C LEU A 35 -4.85 -18.25 8.77
N PHE A 36 -6.03 -18.60 8.26
CA PHE A 36 -7.28 -17.98 8.72
C PHE A 36 -7.96 -18.84 9.78
N ILE A 37 -8.13 -18.24 10.95
CA ILE A 37 -8.86 -18.80 12.06
C ILE A 37 -10.22 -18.08 12.15
N THR A 38 -11.28 -18.85 12.33
CA THR A 38 -12.64 -18.31 12.49
C THR A 38 -12.81 -17.57 13.82
N GLY A 39 -13.53 -16.44 13.81
CA GLY A 39 -13.75 -15.62 15.00
C GLY A 39 -14.55 -14.34 14.74
N MET A 40 -14.97 -13.67 15.81
CA MET A 40 -16.07 -12.71 15.86
C MET A 40 -15.58 -11.26 15.92
N LEU A 41 -15.82 -10.48 14.86
CA LEU A 41 -15.85 -9.02 14.93
C LEU A 41 -17.05 -8.46 14.18
N HIS A 42 -17.61 -7.36 14.70
CA HIS A 42 -18.87 -6.80 14.23
C HIS A 42 -18.78 -5.81 13.07
N CYS A 43 -17.56 -5.46 12.62
CA CYS A 43 -17.28 -4.36 11.70
C CYS A 43 -18.25 -4.29 10.51
N ASN A 44 -18.73 -3.07 10.23
CA ASN A 44 -19.76 -2.82 9.21
C ASN A 44 -19.30 -3.16 7.79
N PHE A 45 -17.98 -3.10 7.53
CA PHE A 45 -17.36 -3.41 6.24
C PHE A 45 -16.66 -4.78 6.19
N CYS A 46 -16.85 -5.64 7.19
CA CYS A 46 -16.10 -6.89 7.27
C CYS A 46 -16.28 -7.76 6.01
N TYR A 47 -15.17 -8.20 5.42
CA TYR A 47 -15.18 -9.08 4.26
C TYR A 47 -15.66 -10.51 4.59
N ASN A 48 -15.65 -10.89 5.86
CA ASN A 48 -16.08 -12.21 6.31
C ASN A 48 -17.62 -12.25 6.50
N THR A 49 -18.31 -12.99 5.64
CA THR A 49 -19.77 -13.19 5.65
C THR A 49 -20.24 -14.23 6.66
N GLU A 50 -19.49 -15.33 6.82
CA GLU A 50 -19.91 -16.48 7.63
C GLU A 50 -19.35 -16.40 9.04
N ARG A 51 -20.07 -15.66 9.89
CA ARG A 51 -19.83 -15.62 11.33
C ARG A 51 -20.37 -16.92 11.96
N LYS A 52 -19.59 -17.99 11.92
CA LYS A 52 -19.88 -19.11 12.81
C LYS A 52 -19.43 -18.70 14.22
N LEU A 53 -20.36 -18.76 15.18
CA LEU A 53 -20.15 -18.39 16.59
C LEU A 53 -19.12 -19.28 17.30
N TYR A 54 -18.68 -20.36 16.65
CA TYR A 54 -17.76 -21.34 17.17
C TYR A 54 -16.67 -21.64 16.13
N PRO A 55 -15.43 -21.93 16.58
CA PRO A 55 -14.37 -22.37 15.71
C PRO A 55 -14.84 -23.54 14.84
N THR A 56 -14.66 -23.43 13.53
CA THR A 56 -14.97 -24.52 12.58
C THR A 56 -13.80 -25.47 12.38
N GLU A 57 -12.62 -25.00 12.74
CA GLU A 57 -11.36 -25.72 12.66
C GLU A 57 -11.34 -26.89 13.66
N THR A 58 -10.99 -28.07 13.16
CA THR A 58 -10.63 -29.23 13.97
C THR A 58 -9.13 -29.23 14.23
N ARG A 59 -8.70 -29.90 15.30
CA ARG A 59 -7.27 -30.08 15.57
C ARG A 59 -6.56 -30.78 14.40
N ASP A 60 -7.20 -31.79 13.80
CA ASP A 60 -6.64 -32.55 12.66
C ASP A 60 -6.44 -31.66 11.42
N LEU A 61 -7.37 -30.74 11.15
CA LEU A 61 -7.22 -29.77 10.07
C LEU A 61 -6.04 -28.83 10.36
N ILE A 62 -5.93 -28.30 11.58
CA ILE A 62 -4.84 -27.41 11.96
C ILE A 62 -3.50 -28.15 11.85
N GLU A 63 -3.42 -29.38 12.34
CA GLU A 63 -2.23 -30.24 12.21
C GLU A 63 -1.83 -30.40 10.73
N THR A 64 -2.79 -30.70 9.86
CA THR A 64 -2.57 -30.79 8.40
C THR A 64 -2.03 -29.47 7.83
N ILE A 65 -2.55 -28.33 8.28
CA ILE A 65 -2.06 -27.02 7.85
C ILE A 65 -0.65 -26.76 8.37
N LEU A 66 -0.36 -27.08 9.62
CA LEU A 66 0.97 -26.94 10.22
C LEU A 66 2.02 -27.75 9.47
N ASP A 67 1.70 -29.00 9.09
CA ASP A 67 2.59 -29.84 8.28
C ASP A 67 2.95 -29.17 6.94
N ASN A 68 1.96 -28.57 6.28
CA ASN A 68 2.20 -27.82 5.05
C ASN A 68 3.01 -26.54 5.28
N VAL A 69 2.80 -25.83 6.40
CA VAL A 69 3.59 -24.64 6.75
C VAL A 69 5.05 -25.02 7.01
N VAL A 70 5.30 -26.12 7.73
CA VAL A 70 6.64 -26.66 7.99
C VAL A 70 7.32 -27.10 6.68
N GLU A 71 6.58 -27.72 5.76
CA GLU A 71 7.09 -28.08 4.44
C GLU A 71 7.44 -26.84 3.60
N LEU A 72 6.57 -25.83 3.61
CA LEU A 72 6.72 -24.61 2.81
C LEU A 72 7.82 -23.68 3.32
N LYS A 73 8.02 -23.63 4.65
CA LYS A 73 8.93 -22.69 5.34
C LYS A 73 8.73 -21.25 4.87
N PRO A 74 7.52 -20.67 5.06
CA PRO A 74 7.26 -19.30 4.63
C PRO A 74 8.17 -18.31 5.36
N LEU A 75 8.41 -17.14 4.75
CA LEU A 75 9.15 -16.06 5.42
C LEU A 75 8.27 -15.35 6.45
N HIS A 76 6.99 -15.21 6.12
CA HIS A 76 5.99 -14.53 6.94
C HIS A 76 4.73 -15.37 7.05
N LEU A 77 4.14 -15.41 8.24
CA LEU A 77 2.91 -16.10 8.55
C LEU A 77 1.92 -15.11 9.18
N GLY A 78 0.91 -14.68 8.43
CA GLY A 78 -0.23 -13.98 9.00
C GLY A 78 -1.20 -14.97 9.61
N ILE A 79 -1.62 -14.74 10.86
CA ILE A 79 -2.72 -15.47 11.48
C ILE A 79 -3.84 -14.46 11.69
N GLY A 80 -4.95 -14.62 10.97
CA GLY A 80 -6.04 -13.62 10.94
C GLY A 80 -7.40 -14.24 10.63
N GLY A 81 -8.33 -13.46 10.08
CA GLY A 81 -9.62 -13.92 9.59
C GLY A 81 -10.79 -13.36 10.37
N GLY A 82 -11.34 -14.19 11.26
CA GLY A 82 -12.09 -13.64 12.38
C GLY A 82 -11.14 -13.00 13.40
N ASP A 83 -11.32 -13.29 14.67
CA ASP A 83 -10.29 -13.01 15.68
C ASP A 83 -9.55 -14.31 16.05
N PRO A 84 -8.26 -14.47 15.70
CA PRO A 84 -7.45 -15.64 16.05
C PRO A 84 -7.40 -15.94 17.54
N LEU A 85 -7.52 -14.91 18.37
CA LEU A 85 -7.49 -15.04 19.81
C LEU A 85 -8.77 -15.64 20.40
N LEU A 86 -9.79 -15.94 19.57
CA LEU A 86 -10.93 -16.76 19.96
C LEU A 86 -10.69 -18.26 19.77
N SER A 87 -9.65 -18.64 19.02
CA SER A 87 -9.33 -20.05 18.83
C SER A 87 -8.81 -20.66 20.12
N PRO A 88 -9.32 -21.84 20.53
CA PRO A 88 -8.72 -22.59 21.63
C PRO A 88 -7.33 -23.14 21.24
N TYR A 89 -6.98 -23.13 19.95
CA TYR A 89 -5.74 -23.72 19.44
C TYR A 89 -4.62 -22.71 19.21
N ILE A 90 -4.85 -21.39 19.33
CA ILE A 90 -3.82 -20.38 19.00
C ILE A 90 -2.51 -20.59 19.77
N SER A 91 -2.59 -20.84 21.07
CA SER A 91 -1.42 -21.13 21.91
C SER A 91 -0.72 -22.41 21.50
N TRP A 92 -1.49 -23.44 21.16
CA TRP A 92 -0.94 -24.71 20.71
C TRP A 92 -0.27 -24.58 19.33
N ILE A 93 -0.87 -23.84 18.39
CA ILE A 93 -0.31 -23.53 17.07
C ILE A 93 1.07 -22.87 17.20
N LEU A 94 1.18 -21.82 18.02
CA LEU A 94 2.44 -21.11 18.23
C LEU A 94 3.51 -22.03 18.82
N GLN A 95 3.13 -22.86 19.80
CA GLN A 95 4.03 -23.84 20.40
C GLN A 95 4.51 -24.88 19.37
N GLN A 96 3.60 -25.42 18.55
CA GLN A 96 3.96 -26.41 17.54
C GLN A 96 4.88 -25.85 16.46
N LEU A 97 4.66 -24.61 16.02
CA LEU A 97 5.55 -23.96 15.06
C LEU A 97 6.95 -23.76 15.65
N ALA A 98 7.04 -23.30 16.90
CA ALA A 98 8.32 -23.13 17.58
C ALA A 98 9.06 -24.47 17.74
N GLU A 99 8.38 -25.54 18.16
CA GLU A 99 8.96 -26.88 18.34
C GLU A 99 9.41 -27.52 17.03
N ARG A 100 8.64 -27.35 15.95
CA ARG A 100 8.92 -28.00 14.65
C ARG A 100 9.93 -27.24 13.81
N MET A 101 10.03 -25.92 13.97
CA MET A 101 10.82 -25.08 13.06
C MET A 101 12.00 -24.39 13.74
N GLY A 102 11.96 -24.12 15.05
CA GLY A 102 13.01 -23.38 15.75
C GLY A 102 13.40 -22.09 15.03
N ASP A 103 14.68 -21.96 14.68
CA ASP A 103 15.23 -20.80 13.96
C ASP A 103 14.68 -20.61 12.54
N GLU A 104 14.02 -21.62 11.97
CA GLU A 104 13.33 -21.52 10.67
C GLU A 104 11.88 -21.02 10.79
N MET A 105 11.40 -20.73 12.00
CA MET A 105 10.04 -20.25 12.23
C MET A 105 9.79 -18.93 11.50
N PRO A 106 8.66 -18.77 10.76
CA PRO A 106 8.37 -17.51 10.07
C PRO A 106 8.24 -16.34 11.04
N ILE A 107 8.37 -15.12 10.52
CA ILE A 107 7.84 -13.94 11.23
C ILE A 107 6.32 -14.11 11.28
N ILE A 108 5.74 -14.14 12.48
CA ILE A 108 4.30 -14.33 12.66
C ILE A 108 3.65 -12.99 12.99
N THR A 109 2.62 -12.62 12.23
CA THR A 109 1.74 -11.50 12.59
C THR A 109 0.37 -12.03 12.97
N ILE A 110 -0.06 -11.80 14.21
CA ILE A 110 -1.41 -12.13 14.68
C ILE A 110 -2.29 -10.90 14.51
N ASP A 111 -3.23 -10.94 13.56
CA ASP A 111 -4.22 -9.89 13.31
C ASP A 111 -5.43 -10.07 14.25
N THR A 112 -5.56 -9.19 15.24
CA THR A 112 -6.54 -9.35 16.32
C THR A 112 -6.97 -8.02 16.90
N MET A 113 -8.18 -8.03 17.46
CA MET A 113 -8.82 -6.93 18.16
C MET A 113 -9.14 -7.31 19.62
N MET A 114 -8.56 -8.39 20.14
CA MET A 114 -8.93 -8.95 21.46
C MET A 114 -7.73 -9.14 22.40
N VAL A 115 -6.63 -8.45 22.14
CA VAL A 115 -5.37 -8.61 22.90
C VAL A 115 -5.55 -8.42 24.40
N ASN A 116 -6.35 -7.44 24.82
CA ASN A 116 -6.62 -7.15 26.24
C ASN A 116 -7.31 -8.30 26.99
N GLN A 117 -7.93 -9.23 26.28
CA GLN A 117 -8.68 -10.36 26.86
C GLN A 117 -7.84 -11.64 26.94
N ARG A 118 -6.62 -11.65 26.39
CA ARG A 118 -5.78 -12.84 26.25
C ARG A 118 -4.33 -12.60 26.67
N GLU A 119 -4.16 -12.11 27.90
CA GLU A 119 -2.81 -11.93 28.50
C GLU A 119 -2.02 -13.25 28.56
N ASP A 120 -2.70 -14.40 28.67
CA ASP A 120 -2.10 -15.72 28.58
C ASP A 120 -1.33 -15.93 27.25
N VAL A 121 -1.93 -15.53 26.12
CA VAL A 121 -1.29 -15.62 24.80
C VAL A 121 -0.15 -14.62 24.70
N VAL A 122 -0.32 -13.40 25.21
CA VAL A 122 0.73 -12.38 25.23
C VAL A 122 1.96 -12.87 26.03
N GLN A 123 1.75 -13.46 27.20
CA GLN A 123 2.82 -14.06 28.01
C GLN A 123 3.54 -15.19 27.28
N GLN A 124 2.79 -16.05 26.57
CA GLN A 124 3.37 -17.12 25.77
C GLN A 124 4.22 -16.55 24.63
N VAL A 125 3.70 -15.58 23.88
CA VAL A 125 4.44 -14.90 22.80
C VAL A 125 5.73 -14.27 23.32
N TRP A 126 5.68 -13.61 24.47
CA TRP A 126 6.88 -13.07 25.11
C TRP A 126 7.94 -14.14 25.41
N ARG A 127 7.53 -15.30 25.95
CA ARG A 127 8.44 -16.43 26.22
C ARG A 127 9.03 -16.97 24.93
N LEU A 128 8.20 -17.26 23.92
CA LEU A 128 8.64 -17.79 22.64
C LEU A 128 9.63 -16.84 21.93
N ASN A 129 9.33 -15.54 21.87
CA ASN A 129 10.25 -14.55 21.30
C ASN A 129 11.58 -14.50 22.07
N LYS A 130 11.54 -14.62 23.41
CA LYS A 130 12.76 -14.70 24.22
C LYS A 130 13.58 -15.95 23.92
N ASP A 131 12.93 -17.10 23.77
CA ASP A 131 13.58 -18.38 23.50
C ASP A 131 14.17 -18.44 22.08
N LEU A 132 13.50 -17.83 21.10
CA LEU A 132 13.98 -17.67 19.72
C LEU A 132 15.07 -16.59 19.60
N GLY A 133 15.24 -15.75 20.60
CA GLY A 133 16.23 -14.67 20.61
C GLY A 133 15.89 -13.45 19.75
N ASP A 134 14.67 -13.38 19.22
CA ASP A 134 14.18 -12.26 18.42
C ASP A 134 12.64 -12.06 18.54
N ASN A 135 12.14 -10.92 18.06
CA ASN A 135 10.71 -10.58 18.10
C ASN A 135 9.94 -11.15 16.89
N ARG A 136 10.07 -12.46 16.63
CA ARG A 136 9.42 -13.13 15.48
C ARG A 136 7.90 -13.06 15.51
N ILE A 137 7.29 -13.19 16.68
CA ILE A 137 5.83 -13.16 16.83
C ILE A 137 5.41 -11.77 17.27
N GLN A 138 4.57 -11.14 16.47
CA GLN A 138 4.09 -9.77 16.67
C GLN A 138 2.58 -9.68 16.44
N PHE A 139 1.99 -8.58 16.90
CA PHE A 139 0.55 -8.33 16.77
C PHE A 139 0.26 -7.26 15.74
N TYR A 140 -0.89 -7.39 15.09
CA TYR A 140 -1.48 -6.37 14.26
C TYR A 140 -2.86 -6.04 14.82
N LEU A 141 -3.11 -4.75 15.04
CA LEU A 141 -4.36 -4.25 15.60
C LEU A 141 -4.97 -3.22 14.66
N SER A 142 -6.29 -3.15 14.57
CA SER A 142 -6.94 -2.12 13.76
C SER A 142 -7.38 -0.93 14.63
N ILE A 143 -7.12 0.30 14.17
CA ILE A 143 -7.69 1.53 14.74
C ILE A 143 -8.22 2.39 13.59
N HIS A 144 -9.52 2.71 13.62
CA HIS A 144 -10.20 3.36 12.49
C HIS A 144 -10.46 4.87 12.63
N GLY A 145 -10.03 5.50 13.72
CA GLY A 145 -10.21 6.94 13.95
C GLY A 145 -10.18 7.31 15.43
N SER A 146 -10.83 8.42 15.78
CA SER A 146 -11.16 8.77 17.17
C SER A 146 -11.94 7.64 17.87
N PRO A 147 -12.06 7.63 19.22
CA PRO A 147 -12.81 6.61 19.94
C PRO A 147 -14.23 6.40 19.38
N GLU A 148 -14.95 7.48 19.11
CA GLU A 148 -16.33 7.45 18.61
C GLU A 148 -16.40 6.88 17.19
N VAL A 149 -15.49 7.30 16.31
CA VAL A 149 -15.45 6.81 14.92
C VAL A 149 -15.04 5.35 14.88
N HIS A 150 -14.04 4.97 15.67
CA HIS A 150 -13.58 3.59 15.79
C HIS A 150 -14.71 2.67 16.25
N ASP A 151 -15.35 2.99 17.39
CA ASP A 151 -16.40 2.17 17.98
C ASP A 151 -17.60 2.03 17.03
N LYS A 152 -17.93 3.10 16.31
CA LYS A 152 -19.01 3.10 15.30
C LYS A 152 -18.69 2.16 14.14
N ILE A 153 -17.47 2.22 13.62
CA ILE A 153 -17.01 1.38 12.51
C ILE A 153 -16.97 -0.11 12.91
N VAL A 154 -16.40 -0.40 14.08
CA VAL A 154 -16.30 -1.77 14.62
C VAL A 154 -17.68 -2.28 15.04
N GLY A 155 -18.60 -1.38 15.39
CA GLY A 155 -19.95 -1.71 15.87
C GLY A 155 -19.97 -2.14 17.34
N TYR A 156 -18.97 -1.71 18.13
CA TYR A 156 -18.85 -2.06 19.55
C TYR A 156 -18.38 -0.86 20.37
N LYS A 157 -19.26 -0.37 21.25
CA LYS A 157 -18.99 0.76 22.14
C LYS A 157 -17.99 0.36 23.23
N GLY A 158 -16.95 1.17 23.40
CA GLY A 158 -15.84 0.94 24.32
C GLY A 158 -14.66 0.20 23.69
N HIS A 159 -14.78 -0.26 22.44
CA HIS A 159 -13.77 -1.09 21.80
C HIS A 159 -12.44 -0.35 21.59
N PHE A 160 -12.46 0.94 21.27
CA PHE A 160 -11.25 1.75 21.19
C PHE A 160 -10.46 1.70 22.51
N LYS A 161 -11.15 1.79 23.65
CA LYS A 161 -10.49 1.70 24.96
C LYS A 161 -9.85 0.32 25.16
N GLU A 162 -10.54 -0.74 24.77
CA GLU A 162 -10.01 -2.12 24.81
C GLU A 162 -8.76 -2.28 23.94
N GLN A 163 -8.76 -1.71 22.73
CA GLN A 163 -7.59 -1.66 21.86
C GLN A 163 -6.40 -0.97 22.54
N ILE A 164 -6.64 0.16 23.22
CA ILE A 164 -5.59 0.87 23.95
C ILE A 164 -5.07 0.03 25.13
N GLU A 165 -5.93 -0.66 25.87
CA GLU A 165 -5.47 -1.57 26.93
C GLU A 165 -4.66 -2.75 26.39
N GLY A 166 -5.05 -3.29 25.22
CA GLY A 166 -4.27 -4.30 24.50
C GLY A 166 -2.89 -3.80 24.10
N ILE A 167 -2.79 -2.58 23.57
CA ILE A 167 -1.51 -1.94 23.23
C ILE A 167 -0.64 -1.77 24.48
N LYS A 168 -1.20 -1.29 25.59
CA LYS A 168 -0.47 -1.14 26.86
C LYS A 168 0.06 -2.49 27.36
N LEU A 169 -0.73 -3.55 27.20
CA LEU A 169 -0.34 -4.90 27.55
C LEU A 169 0.86 -5.38 26.71
N LEU A 170 0.82 -5.21 25.38
CA LEU A 170 1.94 -5.56 24.50
C LEU A 170 3.22 -4.80 24.86
N LYS A 171 3.08 -3.48 25.12
CA LYS A 171 4.22 -2.64 25.54
C LYS A 171 4.81 -3.07 26.88
N ARG A 172 3.99 -3.51 27.84
CA ARG A 172 4.47 -4.03 29.13
C ARG A 172 5.41 -5.22 28.96
N TYR A 173 5.14 -6.10 28.01
CA TYR A 173 5.98 -7.26 27.68
C TYR A 173 7.04 -6.97 26.61
N GLY A 174 7.10 -5.74 26.07
CA GLY A 174 8.05 -5.37 25.02
C GLY A 174 7.80 -6.06 23.67
N ILE A 175 6.57 -6.48 23.40
CA ILE A 175 6.20 -7.14 22.15
C ILE A 175 5.87 -6.10 21.08
N ASN A 176 6.44 -6.28 19.89
CA ASN A 176 6.18 -5.41 18.75
C ASN A 176 4.74 -5.55 18.24
N PHE A 177 4.20 -4.44 17.77
CA PHE A 177 2.89 -4.44 17.13
C PHE A 177 2.81 -3.41 16.01
N SER A 178 1.87 -3.64 15.10
CA SER A 178 1.52 -2.74 14.01
C SER A 178 0.07 -2.27 14.18
N LEU A 179 -0.23 -1.07 13.68
CA LEU A 179 -1.61 -0.62 13.57
C LEU A 179 -2.05 -0.60 12.11
N GLY A 180 -3.35 -0.73 11.88
CA GLY A 180 -3.90 -0.48 10.57
C GLY A 180 -5.29 0.12 10.55
N ILE A 181 -5.65 0.60 9.37
CA ILE A 181 -6.92 1.23 9.07
C ILE A 181 -7.40 0.74 7.70
N VAL A 182 -8.70 0.52 7.59
CA VAL A 182 -9.41 0.44 6.31
C VAL A 182 -10.04 1.81 6.06
N PRO A 183 -9.51 2.62 5.12
CA PRO A 183 -10.13 3.88 4.77
C PRO A 183 -11.46 3.64 4.04
N THR A 184 -12.47 4.38 4.49
CA THR A 184 -13.81 4.45 3.92
C THR A 184 -14.21 5.91 3.87
N LYS A 185 -15.29 6.25 3.16
CA LYS A 185 -15.81 7.63 3.16
C LYS A 185 -16.10 8.15 4.57
N GLU A 186 -16.48 7.25 5.48
CA GLU A 186 -16.83 7.59 6.86
C GLU A 186 -15.63 8.04 7.71
N ASN A 187 -14.44 7.45 7.52
CA ASN A 187 -13.24 7.77 8.32
C ASN A 187 -12.09 8.37 7.51
N PHE A 188 -12.31 8.74 6.25
CA PHE A 188 -11.26 9.30 5.39
C PHE A 188 -10.60 10.54 6.00
N ASN A 189 -11.37 11.39 6.69
CA ASN A 189 -10.86 12.57 7.37
C ASN A 189 -10.09 12.26 8.69
N GLN A 190 -10.01 10.99 9.10
CA GLN A 190 -9.32 10.54 10.32
C GLN A 190 -7.92 9.99 10.04
N LEU A 191 -7.44 9.98 8.79
CA LEU A 191 -6.15 9.38 8.41
C LEU A 191 -4.98 9.97 9.22
N ASP A 192 -4.92 11.30 9.37
CA ASP A 192 -3.91 11.95 10.20
C ASP A 192 -4.06 11.60 11.69
N THR A 193 -5.30 11.51 12.19
CA THR A 193 -5.57 11.11 13.59
C THR A 193 -5.02 9.71 13.87
N VAL A 194 -5.26 8.75 12.97
CA VAL A 194 -4.75 7.38 13.14
C VAL A 194 -3.23 7.32 13.02
N LEU A 195 -2.61 8.10 12.12
CA LEU A 195 -1.16 8.21 12.04
C LEU A 195 -0.54 8.73 13.34
N ILE A 196 -1.12 9.79 13.91
CA ILE A 196 -0.66 10.35 15.20
C ILE A 196 -0.77 9.30 16.31
N LEU A 197 -1.88 8.56 16.37
CA LEU A 197 -2.07 7.49 17.35
C LEU A 197 -1.03 6.37 17.18
N ALA A 198 -0.76 5.94 15.94
CA ALA A 198 0.24 4.91 15.65
C ALA A 198 1.64 5.31 16.11
N LEU A 199 2.05 6.54 15.79
CA LEU A 199 3.34 7.09 16.22
C LEU A 199 3.42 7.26 17.74
N TYR A 200 2.37 7.81 18.36
CA TYR A 200 2.31 8.03 19.81
C TYR A 200 2.44 6.72 20.60
N TRP A 201 1.73 5.68 20.15
CA TRP A 201 1.79 4.37 20.80
C TRP A 201 3.05 3.58 20.45
N GLY A 202 3.83 4.01 19.46
CA GLY A 202 5.06 3.35 19.04
C GLY A 202 4.82 2.07 18.25
N ALA A 203 3.77 2.06 17.41
CA ALA A 203 3.55 0.97 16.47
C ALA A 203 4.71 0.91 15.45
N GLY A 204 5.13 -0.28 15.04
CA GLY A 204 6.25 -0.46 14.10
C GLY A 204 5.95 0.03 12.68
N LEU A 205 4.67 -0.03 12.27
CA LEU A 205 4.18 0.52 11.01
C LEU A 205 2.70 0.89 11.12
N LEU A 206 2.23 1.69 10.17
CA LEU A 206 0.81 1.93 9.91
C LEU A 206 0.42 1.29 8.56
N ASN A 207 -0.49 0.33 8.59
CA ASN A 207 -0.99 -0.34 7.38
C ASN A 207 -2.32 0.26 6.90
N ILE A 208 -2.34 0.67 5.64
CA ILE A 208 -3.54 1.12 4.94
C ILE A 208 -4.10 -0.04 4.12
N SER A 209 -5.19 -0.62 4.59
CA SER A 209 -5.86 -1.77 3.96
C SER A 209 -6.95 -1.31 3.00
N GLN A 210 -7.05 -1.97 1.85
CA GLN A 210 -8.08 -1.68 0.86
C GLN A 210 -9.46 -2.14 1.35
N PHE A 211 -10.48 -1.30 1.16
CA PHE A 211 -11.87 -1.73 1.27
C PHE A 211 -12.23 -2.56 0.03
N VAL A 212 -12.69 -3.79 0.24
CA VAL A 212 -13.17 -4.66 -0.84
C VAL A 212 -14.66 -4.96 -0.58
N PRO A 213 -15.57 -4.73 -1.54
CA PRO A 213 -17.02 -4.88 -1.34
C PRO A 213 -17.45 -6.36 -1.42
N ILE A 214 -16.86 -7.18 -0.56
CA ILE A 214 -17.26 -8.57 -0.33
C ILE A 214 -17.77 -8.69 1.11
N GLY A 215 -18.32 -9.83 1.48
CA GLY A 215 -18.78 -10.02 2.84
C GLY A 215 -19.97 -9.11 3.20
N LYS A 216 -19.89 -8.49 4.38
CA LYS A 216 -20.78 -7.37 4.75
C LYS A 216 -20.47 -6.10 3.96
N GLY A 217 -19.22 -5.90 3.56
CA GLY A 217 -18.80 -4.78 2.71
C GLY A 217 -19.54 -4.72 1.37
N ALA A 218 -20.04 -5.86 0.86
CA ALA A 218 -20.89 -5.91 -0.33
C ALA A 218 -22.18 -5.08 -0.21
N LYS A 219 -22.71 -4.92 1.01
CA LYS A 219 -23.90 -4.10 1.29
C LYS A 219 -23.56 -2.64 1.64
N ALA A 220 -22.28 -2.31 1.75
CA ALA A 220 -21.78 -0.98 2.12
C ALA A 220 -20.93 -0.40 0.98
N TYR A 221 -21.30 -0.68 -0.27
CA TYR A 221 -20.55 -0.25 -1.44
C TYR A 221 -20.32 1.27 -1.47
N GLU A 222 -21.31 2.05 -1.03
CA GLU A 222 -21.20 3.51 -0.99
C GLU A 222 -20.09 4.02 -0.05
N GLN A 223 -19.65 3.19 0.91
CA GLN A 223 -18.54 3.52 1.82
C GLN A 223 -17.18 3.45 1.14
N ASN A 224 -17.08 2.86 -0.05
CA ASN A 224 -15.83 2.81 -0.78
C ASN A 224 -15.40 4.21 -1.24
N LEU A 225 -14.09 4.44 -1.28
CA LEU A 225 -13.51 5.72 -1.70
C LEU A 225 -13.78 5.97 -3.19
N SER A 226 -13.92 7.25 -3.55
CA SER A 226 -13.91 7.66 -4.97
C SER A 226 -12.50 7.59 -5.56
N SER A 227 -12.38 7.62 -6.88
CA SER A 227 -11.08 7.67 -7.57
C SER A 227 -10.22 8.85 -7.09
N GLU A 228 -10.83 10.02 -6.87
CA GLU A 228 -10.12 11.21 -6.35
C GLU A 228 -9.66 11.02 -4.90
N GLN A 229 -10.46 10.37 -4.06
CA GLN A 229 -10.05 10.03 -2.70
C GLN A 229 -8.91 9.01 -2.68
N TYR A 230 -8.90 8.04 -3.60
CA TYR A 230 -7.76 7.12 -3.76
C TYR A 230 -6.49 7.85 -4.22
N LYS A 231 -6.58 8.72 -5.23
CA LYS A 231 -5.43 9.56 -5.65
C LYS A 231 -4.88 10.38 -4.49
N TRP A 232 -5.78 11.02 -3.72
CA TRP A 232 -5.41 11.77 -2.52
C TRP A 232 -4.76 10.87 -1.46
N LEU A 233 -5.28 9.67 -1.22
CA LEU A 233 -4.72 8.72 -0.27
C LEU A 233 -3.29 8.31 -0.64
N LEU A 234 -3.04 8.04 -1.92
CA LEU A 234 -1.71 7.70 -2.41
C LEU A 234 -0.71 8.86 -2.20
N ASP A 235 -1.12 10.08 -2.54
CA ASP A 235 -0.31 11.29 -2.30
C ASP A 235 -0.06 11.53 -0.80
N TRP A 236 -1.08 11.33 0.04
CA TRP A 236 -0.96 11.44 1.48
C TRP A 236 0.05 10.43 2.04
N ILE A 237 -0.03 9.15 1.64
CA ILE A 237 0.93 8.10 2.07
C ILE A 237 2.36 8.53 1.70
N MET A 238 2.59 8.94 0.45
CA MET A 238 3.91 9.32 -0.03
C MET A 238 4.45 10.55 0.70
N THR A 239 3.62 11.58 0.85
CA THR A 239 3.97 12.83 1.52
C THR A 239 4.35 12.58 2.97
N ARG A 240 3.55 11.79 3.70
CA ARG A 240 3.81 11.47 5.11
C ARG A 240 5.06 10.61 5.29
N ASN A 241 5.27 9.59 4.45
CA ASN A 241 6.51 8.80 4.50
C ASN A 241 7.76 9.65 4.20
N THR A 242 7.67 10.58 3.24
CA THR A 242 8.75 11.52 2.94
C THR A 242 9.06 12.42 4.14
N GLN A 243 8.03 12.93 4.83
CA GLN A 243 8.18 13.74 6.04
C GLN A 243 8.81 12.95 7.21
N LEU A 244 8.48 11.66 7.34
CA LEU A 244 9.06 10.78 8.35
C LEU A 244 10.50 10.37 8.01
N GLY A 245 10.90 10.45 6.74
CA GLY A 245 12.23 10.06 6.25
C GLY A 245 12.41 8.55 6.04
N TYR A 246 11.34 7.76 6.21
CA TYR A 246 11.32 6.32 5.97
C TYR A 246 9.89 5.84 5.67
N ARG A 247 9.76 4.63 5.10
CA ARG A 247 8.47 4.00 4.79
C ARG A 247 7.81 3.42 6.06
N TYR A 248 7.13 4.27 6.81
CA TYR A 248 6.34 3.88 7.98
C TYR A 248 4.92 3.44 7.63
N ILE A 249 4.32 4.14 6.68
CA ILE A 249 2.98 3.88 6.18
C ILE A 249 3.08 2.94 4.99
N VAL A 250 2.51 1.74 5.12
CA VAL A 250 2.47 0.73 4.08
C VAL A 250 1.03 0.56 3.58
N THR A 251 0.86 0.14 2.34
CA THR A 251 -0.47 0.00 1.75
C THR A 251 -0.59 -1.19 0.82
N HIS A 252 -1.80 -1.74 0.74
CA HIS A 252 -2.18 -2.75 -0.26
C HIS A 252 -2.59 -2.12 -1.61
N GLU A 253 -2.69 -0.78 -1.67
CA GLU A 253 -3.02 -0.04 -2.89
C GLU A 253 -1.86 -0.06 -3.88
N HIS A 254 -1.80 -1.12 -4.67
CA HIS A 254 -0.73 -1.39 -5.64
C HIS A 254 -0.60 -0.33 -6.74
N TRP A 255 -1.62 0.52 -6.94
CA TRP A 255 -1.54 1.66 -7.85
C TRP A 255 -0.51 2.71 -7.40
N ILE A 256 -0.02 2.64 -6.16
CA ILE A 256 1.06 3.51 -5.68
C ILE A 256 2.29 3.51 -6.59
N ALA A 257 2.58 2.42 -7.31
CA ALA A 257 3.70 2.40 -8.28
C ALA A 257 3.51 3.34 -9.48
N ALA A 258 2.30 3.83 -9.73
CA ALA A 258 2.08 4.88 -10.72
C ALA A 258 2.67 6.23 -10.29
N VAL A 259 2.73 6.47 -8.98
CA VAL A 259 3.12 7.77 -8.41
C VAL A 259 4.43 7.71 -7.63
N ASP A 260 4.79 6.58 -7.02
CA ASP A 260 6.06 6.37 -6.32
C ASP A 260 7.12 5.76 -7.26
N ARG A 261 8.07 6.62 -7.68
CA ARG A 261 9.18 6.23 -8.57
C ARG A 261 10.09 5.17 -7.96
N GLU A 262 10.31 5.22 -6.65
CA GLU A 262 11.18 4.26 -5.99
C GLU A 262 10.53 2.87 -6.02
N LEU A 263 9.23 2.76 -5.75
CA LEU A 263 8.50 1.50 -5.89
C LEU A 263 8.42 1.04 -7.35
N LEU A 264 8.21 1.96 -8.30
CA LEU A 264 8.20 1.65 -9.73
C LEU A 264 9.52 1.01 -10.18
N MET A 265 10.65 1.56 -9.73
CA MET A 265 11.99 1.09 -10.07
C MET A 265 12.44 -0.11 -9.22
N ASN A 266 11.83 -0.32 -8.05
CA ASN A 266 12.16 -1.44 -7.17
C ASN A 266 11.75 -2.76 -7.82
N SER A 267 12.73 -3.62 -8.07
CA SER A 267 12.51 -4.89 -8.77
C SER A 267 11.78 -5.94 -7.94
N LEU A 268 11.76 -5.82 -6.61
CA LEU A 268 11.01 -6.69 -5.70
C LEU A 268 9.54 -6.27 -5.59
N PHE A 269 9.21 -5.02 -5.91
CA PHE A 269 7.84 -4.55 -5.92
C PHE A 269 7.08 -5.06 -7.15
N ILE A 270 5.93 -5.67 -6.89
CA ILE A 270 5.05 -6.28 -7.89
C ILE A 270 3.58 -5.85 -7.74
N GLY A 271 3.25 -4.89 -6.89
CA GLY A 271 1.85 -4.48 -6.71
C GLY A 271 1.00 -5.62 -6.14
N CYS A 272 -0.10 -6.00 -6.80
CA CYS A 272 -0.94 -7.09 -6.32
C CYS A 272 -0.13 -8.40 -6.29
N SER A 273 0.10 -8.90 -5.08
CA SER A 273 0.93 -10.05 -4.77
C SER A 273 0.15 -11.36 -4.62
N ALA A 274 -1.19 -11.31 -4.76
CA ALA A 274 -2.09 -12.45 -4.67
C ALA A 274 -1.70 -13.52 -5.68
N GLY A 275 -1.43 -14.74 -5.21
CA GLY A 275 -0.99 -15.85 -6.06
C GLY A 275 0.43 -15.74 -6.61
N ILE A 276 1.18 -14.69 -6.25
CA ILE A 276 2.55 -14.43 -6.70
C ILE A 276 3.54 -14.53 -5.54
N TYR A 277 3.30 -13.81 -4.45
CA TYR A 277 4.06 -13.96 -3.20
C TYR A 277 3.24 -14.61 -2.10
N TYR A 278 1.91 -14.58 -2.15
CA TYR A 278 1.12 -15.16 -1.07
C TYR A 278 -0.13 -15.87 -1.55
N PHE A 279 -0.65 -16.69 -0.66
CA PHE A 279 -1.98 -17.27 -0.70
C PHE A 279 -2.47 -17.48 0.75
N GLY A 280 -3.74 -17.83 0.89
CA GLY A 280 -4.41 -18.02 2.17
C GLY A 280 -5.02 -19.40 2.31
N VAL A 281 -5.17 -19.86 3.54
CA VAL A 281 -5.94 -21.08 3.87
C VAL A 281 -7.02 -20.76 4.90
N ARG A 282 -8.27 -20.99 4.50
CA ARG A 282 -9.46 -20.76 5.32
C ARG A 282 -9.60 -21.81 6.42
N SER A 283 -10.42 -21.51 7.43
CA SER A 283 -10.67 -22.40 8.57
C SER A 283 -11.37 -23.73 8.22
N ASN A 284 -11.89 -23.86 6.99
CA ASN A 284 -12.44 -25.09 6.42
C ASN A 284 -11.43 -25.83 5.52
N GLY A 285 -10.19 -25.36 5.44
CA GLY A 285 -9.13 -25.90 4.61
C GLY A 285 -9.08 -25.35 3.18
N ASP A 286 -10.03 -24.51 2.77
CA ASP A 286 -10.03 -23.96 1.41
C ASP A 286 -8.82 -23.04 1.19
N VAL A 287 -8.12 -23.28 0.09
CA VAL A 287 -6.96 -22.50 -0.33
C VAL A 287 -7.42 -21.41 -1.28
N VAL A 288 -7.06 -20.16 -1.01
CA VAL A 288 -7.46 -18.98 -1.79
C VAL A 288 -6.22 -18.16 -2.18
N PRO A 289 -6.19 -17.47 -3.32
CA PRO A 289 -5.00 -16.75 -3.73
C PRO A 289 -4.81 -15.41 -2.98
N CYS A 290 -5.87 -14.93 -2.32
CA CYS A 290 -5.92 -13.73 -1.51
C CYS A 290 -7.02 -13.91 -0.47
N GLN A 291 -6.81 -13.38 0.73
CA GLN A 291 -7.77 -13.50 1.83
C GLN A 291 -9.14 -12.87 1.53
N LEU A 292 -9.12 -11.84 0.68
CA LEU A 292 -10.29 -11.12 0.19
C LEU A 292 -10.84 -11.72 -1.11
N ASN A 293 -10.36 -12.88 -1.54
CA ASN A 293 -10.79 -13.49 -2.80
C ASN A 293 -11.81 -14.59 -2.54
N SER A 294 -12.90 -14.61 -3.32
CA SER A 294 -13.93 -15.63 -3.26
C SER A 294 -13.58 -16.91 -4.04
N TYR A 295 -12.58 -16.85 -4.92
CA TYR A 295 -12.13 -17.99 -5.73
C TYR A 295 -11.29 -18.97 -4.92
N VAL A 296 -11.73 -20.24 -4.88
CA VAL A 296 -11.05 -21.34 -4.19
C VAL A 296 -10.18 -22.11 -5.17
N LEU A 297 -8.90 -22.29 -4.83
CA LEU A 297 -7.88 -23.00 -5.60
C LEU A 297 -7.88 -24.51 -5.34
N GLY A 298 -8.48 -24.95 -4.23
CA GLY A 298 -8.46 -26.32 -3.75
C GLY A 298 -8.67 -26.37 -2.24
N ASN A 299 -8.47 -27.54 -1.64
CA ASN A 299 -8.58 -27.73 -0.19
C ASN A 299 -7.35 -28.48 0.34
N VAL A 300 -6.76 -27.98 1.42
CA VAL A 300 -5.50 -28.48 2.01
C VAL A 300 -5.59 -29.92 2.51
N CYS A 301 -6.80 -30.39 2.87
CA CYS A 301 -7.02 -31.78 3.28
C CYS A 301 -6.89 -32.76 2.12
N ASN A 302 -7.06 -32.29 0.88
CA ASN A 302 -7.10 -33.13 -0.32
C ASN A 302 -5.82 -33.01 -1.16
N THR A 303 -5.14 -31.87 -1.09
CA THR A 303 -3.98 -31.57 -1.94
C THR A 303 -2.96 -30.74 -1.18
N ARG A 304 -1.69 -31.12 -1.27
CA ARG A 304 -0.61 -30.39 -0.59
C ARG A 304 -0.53 -28.96 -1.10
N LEU A 305 -0.24 -28.02 -0.20
CA LEU A 305 -0.15 -26.60 -0.54
C LEU A 305 0.98 -26.33 -1.53
N THR A 306 2.09 -27.07 -1.45
CA THR A 306 3.18 -27.01 -2.42
C THR A 306 2.73 -27.38 -3.84
N GLU A 307 1.82 -28.35 -3.97
CA GLU A 307 1.27 -28.77 -5.25
C GLU A 307 0.30 -27.72 -5.81
N ILE A 308 -0.64 -27.24 -5.00
CA ILE A 308 -1.56 -26.15 -5.40
C ILE A 308 -0.74 -24.93 -5.81
N TRP A 309 0.23 -24.51 -4.99
CA TRP A 309 1.08 -23.36 -5.26
C TRP A 309 1.80 -23.50 -6.59
N ARG A 310 2.47 -24.62 -6.87
CA ARG A 310 3.27 -24.77 -8.08
C ARG A 310 2.43 -24.93 -9.34
N ASN A 311 1.35 -25.69 -9.26
CA ASN A 311 0.71 -26.25 -10.46
C ASN A 311 -0.66 -25.64 -10.78
N HIS A 312 -1.27 -24.89 -9.86
CA HIS A 312 -2.63 -24.40 -10.08
C HIS A 312 -2.69 -23.46 -11.31
N PRO A 313 -3.58 -23.74 -12.30
CA PRO A 313 -3.59 -23.02 -13.57
C PRO A 313 -3.83 -21.52 -13.43
N VAL A 314 -4.73 -21.10 -12.52
CA VAL A 314 -5.00 -19.67 -12.26
C VAL A 314 -3.76 -18.96 -11.70
N LEU A 315 -3.01 -19.61 -10.81
CA LEU A 315 -1.81 -19.01 -10.23
C LEU A 315 -0.72 -18.81 -11.29
N ARG A 316 -0.56 -19.76 -12.21
CA ARG A 316 0.37 -19.62 -13.34
C ARG A 316 0.03 -18.39 -14.19
N ARG A 317 -1.23 -18.25 -14.59
CA ARG A 317 -1.71 -17.10 -15.39
C ARG A 317 -1.51 -15.76 -14.66
N TRP A 318 -1.79 -15.71 -13.36
CA TRP A 318 -1.57 -14.49 -12.56
C TRP A 318 -0.09 -14.13 -12.39
N ARG A 319 0.80 -15.11 -12.24
CA ARG A 319 2.26 -14.90 -12.20
C ARG A 319 2.82 -14.41 -13.53
N GLU A 320 2.17 -14.79 -14.64
CA GLU A 320 2.46 -14.28 -15.98
C GLU A 320 1.82 -12.92 -16.25
N ARG A 321 1.04 -12.39 -15.31
CA ARG A 321 0.28 -11.15 -15.46
C ARG A 321 -0.69 -11.18 -16.64
N GLU A 322 -1.22 -12.37 -16.90
CA GLU A 322 -2.31 -12.53 -17.85
C GLU A 322 -3.59 -11.93 -17.26
N VAL A 323 -4.03 -10.82 -17.84
CA VAL A 323 -5.19 -10.04 -17.41
C VAL A 323 -5.92 -9.46 -18.62
N GLU A 324 -7.19 -9.13 -18.44
CA GLU A 324 -8.10 -8.58 -19.44
C GLU A 324 -8.47 -7.12 -19.13
N GLY A 325 -9.30 -6.50 -19.98
CA GLY A 325 -9.75 -5.12 -19.84
C GLY A 325 -8.62 -4.10 -19.96
N ARG A 326 -8.72 -2.95 -19.25
CA ARG A 326 -7.70 -1.88 -19.31
C ARG A 326 -6.34 -2.33 -18.80
N CYS A 327 -6.29 -3.36 -17.95
CA CYS A 327 -5.04 -3.84 -17.38
C CYS A 327 -4.16 -4.57 -18.39
N ARG A 328 -4.73 -5.18 -19.44
CA ARG A 328 -3.99 -5.96 -20.45
C ARG A 328 -2.93 -5.14 -21.17
N ASP A 329 -3.32 -3.95 -21.60
CA ASP A 329 -2.50 -3.04 -22.39
C ASP A 329 -1.88 -1.93 -21.51
N CYS A 330 -1.95 -2.09 -20.17
CA CYS A 330 -1.45 -1.12 -19.21
C CYS A 330 0.08 -1.18 -19.09
N PRO A 331 0.79 -0.03 -19.14
CA PRO A 331 2.24 -0.01 -19.03
C PRO A 331 2.76 -0.42 -17.64
N LEU A 332 1.89 -0.49 -16.63
CA LEU A 332 2.22 -0.96 -15.27
C LEU A 332 1.79 -2.42 -15.01
N VAL A 333 1.36 -3.18 -16.01
CA VAL A 333 0.78 -4.52 -15.79
C VAL A 333 1.69 -5.45 -14.97
N PHE A 334 3.01 -5.39 -15.17
CA PHE A 334 3.98 -6.19 -14.39
C PHE A 334 4.28 -5.65 -12.99
N LYS A 335 4.02 -4.36 -12.74
CA LYS A 335 4.28 -3.67 -11.46
C LYS A 335 3.05 -3.53 -10.59
N CYS A 336 1.86 -3.60 -11.17
CA CYS A 336 0.59 -3.40 -10.51
C CYS A 336 -0.29 -4.64 -10.66
N GLY A 337 -0.58 -5.02 -11.90
CA GLY A 337 -1.45 -6.15 -12.25
C GLY A 337 -2.93 -5.98 -11.90
N GLY A 338 -3.31 -4.93 -11.16
CA GLY A 338 -4.67 -4.71 -10.66
C GLY A 338 -5.09 -5.71 -9.57
N CYS A 339 -5.99 -5.29 -8.67
CA CYS A 339 -6.45 -6.12 -7.57
C CYS A 339 -7.23 -7.30 -8.12
N ARG A 340 -6.67 -8.51 -8.01
CA ARG A 340 -7.34 -9.74 -8.43
C ARG A 340 -8.59 -10.03 -7.59
N CYS A 341 -8.62 -9.56 -6.35
CA CYS A 341 -9.75 -9.73 -5.45
C CYS A 341 -10.92 -8.81 -5.88
N ASN A 342 -10.65 -7.56 -6.30
CA ASN A 342 -11.67 -6.68 -6.89
C ASN A 342 -12.17 -7.19 -8.25
N ALA A 343 -11.26 -7.65 -9.13
CA ALA A 343 -11.64 -8.19 -10.44
C ALA A 343 -12.70 -9.31 -10.28
N VAL A 344 -12.44 -10.28 -9.40
CA VAL A 344 -13.39 -11.36 -9.09
C VAL A 344 -14.65 -10.83 -8.40
N ALA A 345 -14.52 -9.97 -7.38
CA ALA A 345 -15.66 -9.49 -6.60
C ALA A 345 -16.68 -8.72 -7.44
N TYR A 346 -16.23 -7.94 -8.42
CA TYR A 346 -17.09 -7.08 -9.22
C TYR A 346 -17.61 -7.74 -10.50
N SER A 347 -16.78 -8.54 -11.17
CA SER A 347 -17.09 -9.07 -12.51
C SER A 347 -17.27 -10.59 -12.53
N GLY A 348 -16.88 -11.29 -11.46
CA GLY A 348 -16.75 -12.75 -11.46
C GLY A 348 -15.58 -13.26 -12.30
N ASN A 349 -14.85 -12.40 -13.01
CA ASN A 349 -13.74 -12.77 -13.88
C ASN A 349 -12.40 -12.64 -13.15
N PHE A 350 -11.72 -13.77 -12.95
CA PHE A 350 -10.42 -13.82 -12.28
C PHE A 350 -9.27 -13.20 -13.09
N LEU A 351 -9.46 -13.01 -14.40
CA LEU A 351 -8.54 -12.27 -15.26
C LEU A 351 -8.99 -10.83 -15.48
N GLY A 352 -10.18 -10.46 -15.02
CA GLY A 352 -10.78 -9.15 -15.26
C GLY A 352 -9.88 -8.00 -14.83
N GLU A 353 -10.19 -6.81 -15.33
CA GLU A 353 -9.51 -5.61 -14.86
C GLU A 353 -9.88 -5.28 -13.41
N ASP A 354 -9.07 -4.43 -12.79
CA ASP A 354 -9.42 -3.84 -11.51
C ASP A 354 -10.34 -2.62 -11.72
N PRO A 355 -11.63 -2.72 -11.37
CA PRO A 355 -12.58 -1.65 -11.62
C PRO A 355 -12.33 -0.41 -10.76
N LEU A 356 -11.56 -0.56 -9.67
CA LEU A 356 -11.26 0.55 -8.75
C LEU A 356 -9.99 1.31 -9.12
N CYS A 357 -9.25 0.90 -10.16
CA CYS A 357 -8.06 1.62 -10.60
C CYS A 357 -8.40 3.09 -10.88
N PRO A 358 -7.84 4.04 -10.10
CA PRO A 358 -8.23 5.44 -10.18
C PRO A 358 -7.59 6.16 -11.36
N PHE A 359 -6.67 5.51 -12.08
CA PHE A 359 -5.92 6.09 -13.17
C PHE A 359 -6.49 5.69 -14.53
N SER A 360 -6.51 6.65 -15.46
CA SER A 360 -6.69 6.37 -16.88
C SER A 360 -5.38 5.87 -17.52
N PRO A 361 -5.44 5.10 -18.62
CA PRO A 361 -4.24 4.71 -19.36
C PRO A 361 -3.36 5.91 -19.76
N GLU A 362 -3.97 7.03 -20.15
CA GLU A 362 -3.26 8.26 -20.53
C GLU A 362 -2.53 8.89 -19.33
N GLU A 363 -3.18 8.94 -18.16
CA GLU A 363 -2.55 9.41 -16.92
C GLU A 363 -1.33 8.55 -16.55
N LEU A 364 -1.43 7.22 -16.71
CA LEU A 364 -0.33 6.31 -16.44
C LEU A 364 0.83 6.48 -17.42
N ILE A 365 0.55 6.60 -18.71
CA ILE A 365 1.58 6.86 -19.73
C ILE A 365 2.29 8.17 -19.44
N ARG A 366 1.52 9.22 -19.09
CA ARG A 366 2.09 10.52 -18.71
C ARG A 366 2.98 10.39 -17.47
N ALA A 367 2.50 9.73 -16.41
CA ALA A 367 3.27 9.54 -15.17
C ALA A 367 4.57 8.75 -15.41
N ILE A 368 4.54 7.70 -16.23
CA ILE A 368 5.72 6.90 -16.57
C ILE A 368 6.71 7.70 -17.40
N ASN A 369 6.23 8.43 -18.42
CA ASN A 369 7.09 9.27 -19.25
C ASN A 369 7.77 10.36 -18.42
N LEU A 370 7.06 10.97 -17.46
CA LEU A 370 7.63 11.94 -16.53
C LEU A 370 8.67 11.29 -15.59
N ASN A 371 8.42 10.06 -15.14
CA ASN A 371 9.36 9.29 -14.31
C ASN A 371 10.62 8.83 -15.09
N GLN A 372 10.52 8.64 -16.40
CA GLN A 372 11.64 8.26 -17.28
C GLN A 372 12.41 9.48 -17.81
N ALA A 373 11.72 10.59 -18.12
CA ALA A 373 12.32 11.84 -18.61
C ALA A 373 13.02 12.65 -17.52
N SER A 374 12.80 12.33 -16.24
CA SER A 374 13.48 12.97 -15.11
C SER A 374 14.94 12.49 -14.98
N LYS A 375 15.83 13.11 -15.75
CA LYS A 375 17.29 13.07 -15.54
C LYS A 375 17.65 13.94 -14.34
N LYS A 376 18.29 13.34 -13.33
CA LYS A 376 18.86 14.05 -12.17
C LYS A 376 19.74 15.20 -12.70
N ILE A 377 19.35 16.46 -12.47
CA ILE A 377 20.24 17.60 -12.70
C ILE A 377 21.23 17.56 -11.55
N THR A 378 22.44 17.07 -11.80
CA THR A 378 23.54 17.19 -10.84
C THR A 378 23.99 18.66 -10.81
N THR A 379 24.41 19.12 -9.63
CA THR A 379 24.83 20.52 -9.36
C THR A 379 25.83 21.08 -10.37
N GLU A 380 26.68 20.24 -10.97
CA GLU A 380 27.65 20.66 -11.98
C GLU A 380 27.03 21.04 -13.34
N ARG A 381 25.82 20.58 -13.65
CA ARG A 381 25.09 20.94 -14.88
C ARG A 381 24.15 22.13 -14.71
N THR A 382 23.85 22.50 -13.46
CA THR A 382 22.96 23.62 -13.17
C THR A 382 23.60 24.95 -13.57
N ASP A 383 24.91 25.12 -13.36
CA ASP A 383 25.60 26.38 -13.67
C ASP A 383 25.67 26.68 -15.18
N ALA A 384 25.89 25.64 -16.00
CA ALA A 384 25.90 25.77 -17.46
C ALA A 384 24.51 26.16 -18.02
N TYR A 385 23.45 25.53 -17.52
CA TYR A 385 22.08 25.79 -17.97
C TYR A 385 21.51 27.12 -17.43
N LEU A 386 21.86 27.50 -16.20
CA LEU A 386 21.44 28.78 -15.60
C LEU A 386 22.13 29.99 -16.24
N SER A 387 23.35 29.80 -16.78
CA SER A 387 24.06 30.84 -17.52
C SER A 387 23.37 31.22 -18.85
N GLU A 388 22.68 30.27 -19.49
CA GLU A 388 21.90 30.51 -20.72
C GLU A 388 20.55 31.17 -20.45
N ILE A 389 19.96 30.99 -19.26
CA ILE A 389 18.61 31.48 -18.91
C ILE A 389 18.65 32.82 -18.14
N ASN A 390 19.84 33.38 -17.88
CA ASN A 390 20.04 34.69 -17.26
C ASN A 390 19.34 34.85 -15.89
N ILE A 391 19.21 33.76 -15.14
CA ILE A 391 18.67 33.77 -13.78
C ILE A 391 19.83 34.14 -12.85
N ARG A 392 19.81 35.37 -12.30
CA ARG A 392 20.79 35.79 -11.29
C ARG A 392 20.59 34.98 -10.00
N ASN A 393 21.72 34.51 -9.46
CA ASN A 393 21.95 33.81 -8.19
C ASN A 393 21.01 34.14 -7.02
N ASP A 394 19.75 33.70 -7.07
CA ASP A 394 18.88 33.65 -5.89
C ASP A 394 18.73 32.20 -5.43
N THR A 395 19.49 31.85 -4.39
CA THR A 395 19.70 30.49 -3.87
C THR A 395 18.45 29.84 -3.27
N ARG A 396 17.32 30.57 -3.15
CA ARG A 396 16.07 30.05 -2.59
C ARG A 396 15.17 29.37 -3.61
N ILE A 397 15.13 29.86 -4.85
CA ILE A 397 14.34 29.24 -5.95
C ILE A 397 14.96 27.91 -6.39
N VAL A 398 16.29 27.83 -6.34
CA VAL A 398 17.10 26.65 -6.70
C VAL A 398 16.79 25.43 -5.82
N LYS A 399 16.20 25.62 -4.62
CA LYS A 399 15.90 24.52 -3.69
C LYS A 399 14.55 23.83 -3.90
N LEU A 400 13.65 24.40 -4.71
CA LEU A 400 12.28 23.87 -4.89
C LEU A 400 12.02 23.29 -6.30
N VAL A 401 12.90 23.59 -7.25
CA VAL A 401 12.84 23.06 -8.62
C VAL A 401 13.95 22.03 -8.78
N THR A 402 13.62 20.75 -8.63
CA THR A 402 14.64 19.69 -8.68
C THR A 402 14.80 19.10 -10.08
N LEU A 403 13.79 19.23 -10.94
CA LEU A 403 13.75 18.60 -12.28
C LEU A 403 12.94 19.45 -13.25
N ALA A 404 13.53 19.81 -14.40
CA ALA A 404 12.82 20.43 -15.52
C ALA A 404 13.12 19.66 -16.81
N THR A 405 12.08 19.36 -17.61
CA THR A 405 12.22 18.62 -18.88
C THR A 405 11.40 19.26 -19.97
N TRP A 406 11.95 19.34 -21.18
CA TRP A 406 11.24 19.86 -22.35
C TRP A 406 10.47 18.74 -23.04
N GLN A 407 9.20 18.99 -23.36
CA GLN A 407 8.34 18.12 -24.15
C GLN A 407 7.63 18.96 -25.23
N GLY A 408 8.08 18.85 -26.48
CA GLY A 408 7.67 19.77 -27.55
C GLY A 408 8.05 21.21 -27.19
N ASP A 409 7.12 22.15 -27.34
CA ASP A 409 7.29 23.56 -26.97
C ASP A 409 6.99 23.84 -25.49
N SER A 410 6.89 22.80 -24.66
CA SER A 410 6.50 22.93 -23.26
C SER A 410 7.64 22.56 -22.29
N LEU A 411 7.85 23.38 -21.27
CA LEU A 411 8.77 23.12 -20.17
C LEU A 411 8.00 22.56 -18.97
N ILE A 412 8.27 21.31 -18.59
CA ILE A 412 7.65 20.65 -17.46
C ILE A 412 8.57 20.71 -16.25
N ILE A 413 8.10 21.34 -15.17
CA ILE A 413 8.83 21.51 -13.91
C ILE A 413 8.20 20.60 -12.84
N ARG A 414 9.02 19.79 -12.18
CA ARG A 414 8.58 18.89 -11.09
C ARG A 414 8.98 19.46 -9.73
N ASN A 415 8.03 19.45 -8.81
CA ASN A 415 8.27 19.65 -7.39
C ASN A 415 8.45 18.27 -6.72
N GLU A 416 9.68 17.92 -6.33
CA GLU A 416 9.95 16.61 -5.70
C GLU A 416 9.30 16.44 -4.32
N ALA A 417 9.08 17.52 -3.57
CA ALA A 417 8.51 17.43 -2.23
C ALA A 417 7.03 17.03 -2.22
N ARG A 418 6.32 17.21 -3.34
CA ARG A 418 4.88 16.91 -3.47
C ARG A 418 4.53 16.07 -4.70
N ASN A 419 5.54 15.64 -5.46
CA ASN A 419 5.35 14.91 -6.71
C ASN A 419 4.37 15.57 -7.71
N THR A 420 4.25 16.90 -7.66
CA THR A 420 3.38 17.68 -8.56
C THR A 420 4.17 18.19 -9.76
N PHE A 421 3.46 18.46 -10.86
CA PHE A 421 4.02 18.92 -12.12
C PHE A 421 3.39 20.25 -12.53
N VAL A 422 4.21 21.15 -13.06
CA VAL A 422 3.78 22.38 -13.73
C VAL A 422 4.23 22.29 -15.18
N GLU A 423 3.31 22.40 -16.13
CA GLU A 423 3.59 22.43 -17.55
C GLU A 423 3.52 23.88 -18.05
N LEU A 424 4.61 24.36 -18.63
CA LEU A 424 4.72 25.71 -19.19
C LEU A 424 4.75 25.59 -20.71
N THR A 425 3.62 25.81 -21.38
CA THR A 425 3.53 25.81 -22.85
C THR A 425 4.08 27.13 -23.42
N GLY A 426 4.64 27.12 -24.63
CA GLY A 426 5.22 28.31 -25.30
C GLY A 426 4.33 29.57 -25.39
N ASP A 427 3.01 29.42 -25.24
CA ASP A 427 2.03 30.52 -25.25
C ASP A 427 1.57 30.98 -23.85
N ALA A 428 2.16 30.44 -22.78
CA ALA A 428 1.75 30.75 -21.41
C ALA A 428 2.11 32.19 -21.03
N SER A 429 1.15 33.10 -21.14
CA SER A 429 1.22 34.48 -20.65
C SER A 429 1.22 34.59 -19.11
N THR A 430 1.21 33.46 -18.39
CA THR A 430 1.15 33.41 -16.92
C THR A 430 1.94 32.22 -16.39
N ILE A 431 2.88 32.48 -15.48
CA ILE A 431 3.68 31.48 -14.76
C ILE A 431 3.11 31.35 -13.35
N TYR A 432 2.73 30.14 -12.94
CA TYR A 432 2.27 29.86 -11.59
C TYR A 432 3.40 29.22 -10.77
N CYS A 433 3.74 29.85 -9.65
CA CYS A 433 4.72 29.32 -8.69
C CYS A 433 3.98 28.91 -7.41
N LEU A 434 4.03 27.61 -7.06
CA LEU A 434 3.46 27.09 -5.83
C LEU A 434 4.45 27.26 -4.69
N ILE A 435 4.21 28.25 -3.83
CA ILE A 435 5.02 28.51 -2.62
C ILE A 435 4.38 27.80 -1.42
N PRO A 436 5.13 27.06 -0.59
CA PRO A 436 4.60 26.49 0.65
C PRO A 436 4.11 27.61 1.59
N SER A 437 2.96 27.42 2.24
CA SER A 437 2.36 28.38 3.20
C SER A 437 3.26 28.75 4.40
N GLN A 438 4.39 28.05 4.56
CA GLN A 438 5.37 28.26 5.63
C GLN A 438 6.54 29.17 5.20
N CYS A 439 6.63 29.56 3.93
CA CYS A 439 7.61 30.51 3.44
C CYS A 439 6.96 31.88 3.27
N GLY A 440 7.09 32.74 4.28
CA GLY A 440 6.78 34.16 4.14
C GLY A 440 7.75 34.80 3.15
N ILE A 441 7.32 34.98 1.90
CA ILE A 441 8.00 35.82 0.92
C ILE A 441 7.16 37.08 0.81
N ALA A 442 7.73 38.23 1.16
CA ALA A 442 7.07 39.51 0.94
C ALA A 442 6.88 39.70 -0.57
N LEU A 443 5.68 40.09 -1.01
CA LEU A 443 5.38 40.34 -2.43
C LEU A 443 6.35 41.35 -3.07
N ASN A 444 6.92 42.25 -2.29
CA ASN A 444 7.92 43.22 -2.73
C ASN A 444 9.29 42.60 -3.12
N ASP A 445 9.55 41.36 -2.70
CA ASP A 445 10.78 40.62 -3.07
C ASP A 445 10.63 39.86 -4.39
N LEU A 446 9.41 39.74 -4.94
CA LEU A 446 9.16 39.21 -6.28
C LEU A 446 9.40 40.29 -7.34
N ARG A 447 10.67 40.54 -7.69
CA ARG A 447 11.01 41.31 -8.90
C ARG A 447 10.88 40.44 -10.15
N LEU A 448 9.66 40.34 -10.68
CA LEU A 448 9.42 39.88 -12.05
C LEU A 448 9.90 40.96 -13.03
N VAL A 449 11.10 40.79 -13.59
CA VAL A 449 11.55 41.60 -14.72
C VAL A 449 10.93 41.03 -16.00
N PHE A 450 9.68 41.41 -16.27
CA PHE A 450 9.13 41.33 -17.63
C PHE A 450 9.31 42.69 -18.30
N LYS A 451 10.38 42.83 -19.08
CA LYS A 451 10.55 43.99 -19.97
C LYS A 451 10.66 43.56 -21.42
N LYS A 452 9.55 43.07 -21.97
CA LYS A 452 9.03 43.43 -23.31
C LYS A 452 7.76 42.65 -23.62
N GLN A 453 6.79 43.34 -24.21
CA GLN A 453 5.60 42.82 -24.91
C GLN A 453 4.62 42.10 -23.95
N THR A 454 3.65 42.75 -23.32
CA THR A 454 2.30 42.89 -23.89
C THR A 454 1.41 43.94 -23.18
N GLY A 455 1.89 44.62 -22.14
CA GLY A 455 1.24 45.84 -21.60
C GLY A 455 -0.17 45.66 -21.00
N ARG A 456 -0.49 44.53 -20.35
CA ARG A 456 -1.76 44.36 -19.62
C ARG A 456 -1.55 43.90 -18.17
N GLU A 457 -2.19 44.60 -17.24
CA GLU A 457 -2.45 44.16 -15.86
C GLU A 457 -3.80 43.41 -15.81
N LEU A 458 -3.89 42.38 -14.97
CA LEU A 458 -5.14 41.65 -14.74
C LEU A 458 -6.01 42.39 -13.70
N PRO A 459 -7.32 42.58 -13.95
CA PRO A 459 -8.20 43.25 -13.01
C PRO A 459 -8.41 42.43 -11.72
N LEU A 460 -8.46 43.11 -10.58
CA LEU A 460 -8.58 42.56 -9.22
C LEU A 460 -9.75 41.55 -9.03
N GLY A 461 -10.78 41.61 -9.88
CA GLY A 461 -11.92 40.71 -9.86
C GLY A 461 -11.60 39.27 -10.28
N GLU A 462 -10.72 39.08 -11.26
CA GLU A 462 -10.31 37.74 -11.74
C GLU A 462 -9.38 37.05 -10.72
N LEU A 463 -8.54 37.84 -10.05
CA LEU A 463 -7.71 37.39 -8.94
C LEU A 463 -8.55 36.85 -7.77
N ARG A 464 -9.69 37.47 -7.48
CA ARG A 464 -10.62 37.00 -6.42
C ARG A 464 -11.33 35.69 -6.79
N ALA A 465 -11.65 35.47 -8.07
CA ALA A 465 -12.28 34.23 -8.55
C ALA A 465 -11.33 33.01 -8.50
N LEU A 466 -10.03 33.25 -8.67
CA LEU A 466 -8.98 32.22 -8.53
C LEU A 466 -8.70 31.86 -7.07
N ILE A 467 -8.83 32.82 -6.15
CA ILE A 467 -8.74 32.58 -4.70
C ILE A 467 -9.96 31.76 -4.21
N SER A 468 -11.17 32.08 -4.68
CA SER A 468 -12.38 31.36 -4.27
C SER A 468 -12.52 29.95 -4.87
N SER A 469 -11.78 29.62 -5.93
CA SER A 469 -11.72 28.28 -6.53
C SER A 469 -10.64 27.37 -5.92
N GLY A 470 -9.92 27.83 -4.90
CA GLY A 470 -8.92 27.02 -4.18
C GLY A 470 -7.59 26.84 -4.91
N VAL A 471 -7.35 27.58 -6.00
CA VAL A 471 -6.09 27.56 -6.77
C VAL A 471 -4.97 28.37 -6.08
N LEU A 472 -5.33 29.22 -5.11
CA LEU A 472 -4.40 29.96 -4.25
C LEU A 472 -4.84 29.87 -2.77
N GLY A 473 -3.91 29.53 -1.87
CA GLY A 473 -4.00 29.81 -0.42
C GLY A 473 -2.68 30.44 0.03
N CYS A 474 -2.58 31.49 0.87
CA CYS A 474 -3.50 32.15 1.80
C CYS A 474 -3.12 33.67 1.91
N VAL A 475 -4.03 34.48 2.45
CA VAL A 475 -3.97 35.95 2.68
C VAL A 475 -3.20 36.32 3.97
N ILE A 476 -2.63 37.55 4.03
CA ILE A 476 -2.70 38.62 5.10
C ILE A 476 -1.61 39.69 4.79
N GLU A 477 -1.82 41.02 4.82
CA GLU A 477 -2.96 41.90 5.12
C GLU A 477 -3.62 42.50 3.87
#